data_AF-A0A3N5QPX9-F1
#
_entry.id   AF-A0A3N5QPX9-F1
#
_cell.length_a   1.000
_cell.length_b   1.000
_cell.length_c   1.000
_cell.angle_alpha   90.00
_cell.angle_beta   90.00
_cell.angle_gamma   90.00
#
_symmetry.space_group_name_H-M   'P 1'
#
loop_
_entity.id
_entity.type
_entity.pdbx_description
1 polymer ?
#
loop_
_entity_poly.entity_id
_entity_poly.type
_entity_poly.pdbx_seq_one_letter_code
_entity_poly.pdbx_strand_id
1 'polypeptide(L)'
;VHFFASGHVAPHLPEKDPDIHLLSDQAFLEKIKEYDGIPSLILENPEILNFFLPMLRADIELIKTHRIPEDEPFACPLTAFGGRGDPKVNEEEIKAWQKHTCAAFKWHMFNGGHFFIQEHLKELSALIAADLQPYSRN
;
A
#
# COMPACT_ATOMS: atom_id res chain seq x y z
N VAL A 1 -13.74 -10.69 12.51
CA VAL A 1 -13.11 -10.04 11.33
C VAL A 1 -12.10 -9.04 11.87
N HIS A 2 -10.94 -8.92 11.22
CA HIS A 2 -9.89 -7.95 11.51
C HIS A 2 -9.38 -7.41 10.17
N PHE A 3 -9.24 -6.10 10.02
CA PHE A 3 -8.78 -5.45 8.79
C PHE A 3 -7.30 -5.09 8.89
N PHE A 4 -6.51 -5.42 7.87
CA PHE A 4 -5.10 -5.09 7.80
C PHE A 4 -4.85 -4.18 6.58
N ALA A 5 -4.30 -3.00 6.81
CA ALA A 5 -3.83 -2.09 5.76
C ALA A 5 -2.30 -2.09 5.72
N SER A 6 -1.71 -1.91 4.54
CA SER A 6 -0.26 -1.89 4.38
C SER A 6 0.16 -0.99 3.23
N GLY A 7 1.20 -0.18 3.46
CA GLY A 7 1.94 0.51 2.41
C GLY A 7 1.14 1.54 1.62
N HIS A 8 0.01 2.03 2.15
CA HIS A 8 -0.83 2.99 1.43
C HIS A 8 -1.42 4.05 2.35
N VAL A 9 -1.62 5.24 1.80
CA VAL A 9 -2.26 6.36 2.50
C VAL A 9 -3.70 6.02 2.89
N ALA A 10 -4.19 6.55 4.01
CA ALA A 10 -5.58 6.36 4.40
C ALA A 10 -6.56 6.91 3.33
N PRO A 11 -7.67 6.21 3.01
CA PRO A 11 -8.52 6.50 1.85
C PRO A 11 -9.09 7.92 1.71
N HIS A 12 -9.20 8.64 2.82
CA HIS A 12 -9.79 9.98 2.89
C HIS A 12 -8.77 11.11 2.67
N LEU A 13 -7.48 10.78 2.65
CA LEU A 13 -6.43 11.74 2.38
C LEU A 13 -6.20 11.83 0.87
N PRO A 14 -5.75 12.99 0.36
CA PRO A 14 -5.49 13.15 -1.06
C PRO A 14 -4.34 12.25 -1.54
N GLU A 15 -4.54 11.60 -2.68
CA GLU A 15 -3.50 10.87 -3.39
C GLU A 15 -2.40 11.80 -3.93
N LYS A 16 -1.17 11.31 -3.91
CA LYS A 16 -0.02 11.97 -4.56
C LYS A 16 0.03 11.52 -6.03
N ASP A 17 0.32 12.45 -6.94
CA ASP A 17 0.46 12.20 -8.38
C ASP A 17 -0.78 11.50 -9.01
N PRO A 18 -2.00 12.06 -8.92
CA PRO A 18 -3.22 11.40 -9.41
C PRO A 18 -3.19 11.10 -10.91
N ASP A 19 -2.49 11.92 -11.68
CA ASP A 19 -2.44 11.86 -13.14
C ASP A 19 -1.22 11.08 -13.68
N ILE A 20 -0.48 10.37 -12.82
CA ILE A 20 0.69 9.57 -13.23
C ILE A 20 0.35 8.60 -14.37
N HIS A 21 -0.86 8.03 -14.37
CA HIS A 21 -1.37 7.11 -15.39
C HIS A 21 -1.68 7.78 -16.75
N LEU A 22 -1.59 9.10 -16.85
CA LEU A 22 -1.75 9.86 -18.11
C LEU A 22 -0.41 10.26 -18.75
N LEU A 23 0.71 9.99 -18.06
CA LEU A 23 2.05 10.31 -18.56
C LEU A 23 2.40 9.48 -19.80
N SER A 24 3.36 9.95 -20.60
CA SER A 24 3.97 9.10 -21.63
C SER A 24 4.56 7.83 -21.00
N ASP A 25 4.69 6.75 -21.77
CA ASP A 25 5.24 5.48 -21.26
C ASP A 25 6.61 5.67 -20.60
N GLN A 26 7.48 6.47 -21.20
CA GLN A 26 8.78 6.78 -20.62
C GLN A 26 8.66 7.49 -19.26
N ALA A 27 7.81 8.51 -19.17
CA ALA A 27 7.66 9.28 -17.93
C ALA A 27 6.93 8.48 -16.84
N PHE A 28 5.95 7.66 -17.22
CA PHE A 28 5.30 6.70 -16.32
C PHE A 28 6.31 5.71 -15.76
N LEU A 29 7.16 5.12 -16.59
CA LEU A 29 8.17 4.16 -16.16
C LEU A 29 9.20 4.77 -15.21
N GLU A 30 9.69 5.99 -15.49
CA GLU A 30 10.58 6.69 -14.55
C GLU A 30 9.90 6.91 -13.19
N LYS A 31 8.60 7.21 -13.18
CA LYS A 31 7.85 7.34 -11.93
C LYS A 31 7.62 6.01 -11.22
N ILE A 32 7.30 4.92 -11.92
CA ILE A 32 7.09 3.64 -11.24
C ILE A 32 8.40 3.03 -10.73
N LYS A 33 9.55 3.32 -11.37
CA LYS A 33 10.86 2.93 -10.81
C LYS A 33 11.12 3.50 -9.42
N GLU A 34 10.53 4.65 -9.08
CA GLU A 34 10.60 5.22 -7.72
C GLU A 34 9.92 4.35 -6.65
N TYR A 35 9.01 3.44 -7.05
CA TYR A 35 8.26 2.61 -6.10
C TYR A 35 9.11 1.42 -5.63
N ASP A 36 10.25 1.13 -6.26
CA ASP A 36 11.14 -0.02 -5.96
C ASP A 36 10.41 -1.38 -5.93
N GLY A 37 9.33 -1.48 -6.72
CA GLY A 37 8.41 -2.62 -6.73
C GLY A 37 8.44 -3.49 -7.95
N ILE A 38 8.98 -2.98 -9.06
CA ILE A 38 9.08 -3.73 -10.30
C ILE A 38 10.39 -4.54 -10.24
N PRO A 39 10.33 -5.89 -10.32
CA PRO A 39 11.53 -6.70 -10.42
C PRO A 39 12.43 -6.24 -11.57
N SER A 40 13.74 -6.17 -11.33
CA SER A 40 14.71 -5.74 -12.35
C SER A 40 14.62 -6.55 -13.65
N LEU A 41 14.29 -7.84 -13.55
CA LEU A 41 14.04 -8.72 -14.70
C LEU A 41 12.98 -8.18 -15.68
N ILE A 42 11.96 -7.47 -15.18
CA ILE A 42 10.94 -6.83 -16.03
C ILE A 42 11.52 -5.57 -16.67
N LEU A 43 12.27 -4.76 -15.91
CA LEU A 43 12.85 -3.51 -16.40
C LEU A 43 13.97 -3.73 -17.44
N GLU A 44 14.69 -4.83 -17.34
CA GLU A 44 15.82 -5.18 -18.22
C GLU A 44 15.40 -5.86 -19.53
N ASN A 45 14.13 -6.29 -19.65
CA ASN A 45 13.62 -6.94 -20.84
C ASN A 45 12.49 -6.11 -21.51
N PRO A 46 12.78 -5.40 -22.62
CA PRO A 46 11.81 -4.55 -23.29
C PRO A 46 10.54 -5.27 -23.76
N GLU A 47 10.62 -6.53 -24.17
CA GLU A 47 9.45 -7.28 -24.63
C GLU A 47 8.50 -7.58 -23.48
N ILE A 48 9.05 -8.02 -22.34
CA ILE A 48 8.29 -8.25 -21.11
C ILE A 48 7.72 -6.92 -20.61
N LEU A 49 8.52 -5.86 -20.57
CA LEU A 49 8.07 -4.56 -20.11
C LEU A 49 6.88 -4.04 -20.93
N ASN A 50 6.97 -4.08 -22.26
CA ASN A 50 5.91 -3.63 -23.16
C ASN A 50 4.63 -4.46 -22.99
N PHE A 51 4.75 -5.75 -22.65
CA PHE A 51 3.61 -6.60 -22.35
C PHE A 51 2.93 -6.23 -21.01
N PHE A 52 3.70 -5.92 -19.97
CA PHE A 52 3.17 -5.59 -18.64
C PHE A 52 2.67 -4.15 -18.51
N LEU A 53 3.24 -3.22 -19.29
CA LEU A 53 2.99 -1.79 -19.15
C LEU A 53 1.50 -1.39 -19.19
N PRO A 54 0.65 -1.92 -20.09
CA PRO A 54 -0.77 -1.59 -20.09
C PRO A 54 -1.51 -2.04 -18.83
N MET A 55 -1.18 -3.22 -18.30
CA MET A 55 -1.79 -3.76 -17.07
C MET A 55 -1.38 -2.92 -15.86
N LEU A 56 -0.09 -2.62 -15.75
CA LEU A 56 0.43 -1.77 -14.66
C LEU A 56 -0.17 -0.37 -14.70
N ARG A 57 -0.34 0.20 -15.89
CA ARG A 57 -0.98 1.52 -16.06
C ARG A 57 -2.45 1.49 -15.61
N ALA A 58 -3.19 0.44 -15.96
CA ALA A 58 -4.59 0.28 -15.53
C ALA A 58 -4.72 0.14 -14.00
N ASP A 59 -3.83 -0.62 -13.36
CA ASP A 59 -3.81 -0.76 -11.90
C ASP A 59 -3.53 0.58 -11.21
N ILE A 60 -2.56 1.35 -11.74
CA ILE A 60 -2.23 2.67 -11.20
C ILE A 60 -3.36 3.68 -11.46
N GLU A 61 -4.00 3.65 -12.63
CA GLU A 61 -5.19 4.46 -12.91
C GLU A 61 -6.28 4.19 -11.88
N LEU A 62 -6.57 2.91 -11.59
CA LEU A 62 -7.57 2.54 -10.60
C LEU A 62 -7.19 3.08 -9.21
N ILE A 63 -5.97 2.84 -8.73
CA ILE A 63 -5.51 3.31 -7.41
C ILE A 63 -5.61 4.83 -7.31
N LYS A 64 -5.26 5.56 -8.38
CA LYS A 64 -5.15 7.03 -8.36
C LYS A 64 -6.46 7.77 -8.62
N THR A 65 -7.37 7.18 -9.36
CA THR A 65 -8.66 7.78 -9.72
C THR A 65 -9.80 7.33 -8.82
N HIS A 66 -9.66 6.18 -8.14
CA HIS A 66 -10.69 5.71 -7.23
C HIS A 66 -10.89 6.71 -6.09
N ARG A 67 -12.15 7.05 -5.84
CA ARG A 67 -12.57 7.92 -4.72
C ARG A 67 -13.56 7.11 -3.90
N ILE A 68 -13.20 6.85 -2.66
CA ILE A 68 -14.08 6.18 -1.72
C ILE A 68 -15.00 7.24 -1.12
N PRO A 69 -16.33 7.07 -1.20
CA PRO A 69 -17.26 7.96 -0.51
C PRO A 69 -17.00 7.95 1.00
N GLU A 70 -17.37 9.01 1.71
CA GLU A 70 -17.31 8.99 3.17
C GLU A 70 -18.35 8.00 3.71
N ASP A 71 -17.88 6.79 4.02
CA ASP A 71 -18.68 5.71 4.60
C ASP A 71 -18.51 5.62 6.12
N GLU A 72 -19.42 4.88 6.76
CA GLU A 72 -19.31 4.58 8.20
C GLU A 72 -18.03 3.78 8.50
N PRO A 73 -17.30 4.11 9.59
CA PRO A 73 -16.11 3.36 9.97
C PRO A 73 -16.39 1.88 10.24
N PHE A 74 -15.42 1.01 9.97
CA PHE A 74 -15.56 -0.42 10.21
C PHE A 74 -15.80 -0.73 11.69
N ALA A 75 -16.68 -1.70 11.97
CA ALA A 75 -16.94 -2.21 13.32
C ALA A 75 -15.92 -3.28 13.78
N CYS A 76 -14.79 -3.41 13.09
CA CYS A 76 -13.77 -4.43 13.36
C CYS A 76 -12.40 -3.81 13.62
N PRO A 77 -11.51 -4.47 14.39
CA PRO A 77 -10.18 -3.95 14.63
C PRO A 77 -9.38 -3.75 13.34
N LEU A 78 -8.53 -2.74 13.35
CA LEU A 78 -7.72 -2.34 12.22
C LEU A 78 -6.25 -2.25 12.63
N THR A 79 -5.37 -2.92 11.89
CA THR A 79 -3.91 -2.74 12.03
C THR A 79 -3.35 -2.21 10.72
N ALA A 80 -2.62 -1.10 10.77
CA ALA A 80 -1.98 -0.48 9.61
C ALA A 80 -0.44 -0.62 9.65
N PHE A 81 0.18 -0.87 8.50
CA PHE A 81 1.62 -1.09 8.38
C PHE A 81 2.25 -0.10 7.38
N GLY A 82 3.44 0.42 7.68
CA GLY A 82 4.19 1.29 6.78
C GLY A 82 5.71 1.17 6.89
N GLY A 83 6.43 1.64 5.87
CA GLY A 83 7.89 1.72 5.86
C GLY A 83 8.38 3.11 6.27
N ARG A 84 9.41 3.20 7.13
CA ARG A 84 9.99 4.47 7.59
C ARG A 84 10.73 5.22 6.48
N GLY A 85 11.24 4.49 5.50
CA GLY A 85 11.89 5.03 4.31
C GLY A 85 10.97 5.11 3.10
N ASP A 86 9.66 4.90 3.25
CA ASP A 86 8.72 4.99 2.14
C ASP A 86 8.59 6.47 1.68
N PRO A 87 8.97 6.81 0.44
CA PRO A 87 8.87 8.18 -0.06
C PRO A 87 7.43 8.60 -0.38
N LYS A 88 6.49 7.65 -0.45
CA LYS A 88 5.09 7.87 -0.84
C LYS A 88 4.16 7.98 0.36
N VAL A 89 4.45 7.29 1.46
CA VAL A 89 3.57 7.26 2.64
C VAL A 89 4.37 7.46 3.93
N ASN A 90 4.05 8.51 4.68
CA ASN A 90 4.69 8.77 5.97
C ASN A 90 3.89 8.19 7.16
N GLU A 91 4.48 8.19 8.36
CA GLU A 91 3.86 7.61 9.55
C GLU A 91 2.50 8.27 9.91
N GLU A 92 2.34 9.58 9.70
CA GLU A 92 1.08 10.27 10.01
C GLU A 92 -0.04 9.87 9.04
N GLU A 93 0.29 9.66 7.76
CA GLU A 93 -0.61 9.11 6.74
C GLU A 93 -1.04 7.67 7.07
N ILE A 94 -0.15 6.86 7.66
CA ILE A 94 -0.48 5.52 8.18
C ILE A 94 -1.40 5.60 9.41
N LYS A 95 -1.10 6.50 10.37
CA LYS A 95 -1.95 6.70 11.56
C LYS A 95 -3.35 7.17 11.21
N ALA A 96 -3.51 7.92 10.11
CA ALA A 96 -4.80 8.42 9.66
C ALA A 96 -5.81 7.30 9.31
N TRP A 97 -5.36 6.06 9.13
CA TRP A 97 -6.25 4.89 9.02
C TRP A 97 -7.14 4.70 10.25
N GLN A 98 -6.81 5.28 11.41
CA GLN A 98 -7.66 5.27 12.60
C GLN A 98 -9.08 5.78 12.34
N LYS A 99 -9.28 6.74 11.41
CA LYS A 99 -10.61 7.28 11.05
C LYS A 99 -11.56 6.18 10.52
N HIS A 100 -11.01 5.07 10.01
CA HIS A 100 -11.76 4.02 9.33
C HIS A 100 -12.20 2.87 10.24
N THR A 101 -12.01 2.95 11.56
CA THR A 101 -12.56 1.96 12.50
C THR A 101 -13.13 2.61 13.75
N CYS A 102 -14.23 2.04 14.26
CA CYS A 102 -14.77 2.33 15.60
C CYS A 102 -14.26 1.35 16.67
N ALA A 103 -13.41 0.38 16.29
CA ALA A 103 -12.84 -0.62 17.18
C ALA A 103 -11.36 -0.32 17.50
N ALA A 104 -10.61 -1.32 17.96
CA ALA A 104 -9.19 -1.15 18.26
C ALA A 104 -8.39 -0.83 16.99
N PHE A 105 -7.53 0.18 17.08
CA PHE A 105 -6.58 0.56 16.04
C PHE A 105 -5.14 0.35 16.51
N LYS A 106 -4.30 -0.21 15.64
CA LYS A 106 -2.84 -0.32 15.83
C LYS A 106 -2.14 0.13 14.56
N TRP A 107 -0.92 0.63 14.71
CA TRP A 107 -0.02 0.83 13.58
C TRP A 107 1.39 0.35 13.90
N HIS A 108 2.11 -0.10 12.87
CA HIS A 108 3.51 -0.47 12.98
C HIS A 108 4.31 0.11 11.80
N MET A 109 5.49 0.63 12.13
CA MET A 109 6.42 1.17 11.14
C MET A 109 7.68 0.30 11.11
N PHE A 110 8.04 -0.18 9.92
CA PHE A 110 9.22 -1.00 9.68
C PHE A 110 10.35 -0.16 9.08
N ASN A 111 11.59 -0.63 9.23
CA ASN A 111 12.66 -0.10 8.39
C ASN A 111 12.41 -0.54 6.93
N GLY A 112 12.98 0.19 5.97
CA GLY A 112 12.76 -0.06 4.54
C GLY A 112 11.79 0.91 3.87
N GLY A 113 11.65 0.76 2.55
CA GLY A 113 10.85 1.61 1.68
C GLY A 113 9.40 1.15 1.53
N HIS A 114 8.80 1.44 0.37
CA HIS A 114 7.40 1.10 0.08
C HIS A 114 7.13 -0.41 0.15
N PHE A 115 8.08 -1.24 -0.30
CA PHE A 115 7.99 -2.70 -0.26
C PHE A 115 8.63 -3.32 0.99
N PHE A 116 8.63 -2.62 2.13
CA PHE A 116 9.15 -3.14 3.42
C PHE A 116 8.64 -4.54 3.78
N ILE A 117 7.44 -4.91 3.31
CA ILE A 117 6.83 -6.24 3.51
C ILE A 117 7.70 -7.38 3.00
N GLN A 118 8.50 -7.16 1.95
CA GLN A 118 9.38 -8.18 1.38
C GLN A 118 10.55 -8.48 2.33
N GLU A 119 11.11 -7.45 2.96
CA GLU A 119 12.24 -7.56 3.89
C GLU A 119 11.78 -8.03 5.28
N HIS A 120 10.59 -7.59 5.72
CA HIS A 120 10.06 -7.80 7.07
C HIS A 120 8.95 -8.86 7.15
N LEU A 121 8.81 -9.72 6.14
CA LEU A 121 7.71 -10.69 6.03
C LEU A 121 7.50 -11.53 7.31
N LYS A 122 8.60 -11.99 7.93
CA LYS A 122 8.53 -12.82 9.15
C LYS A 122 7.97 -12.04 10.34
N GLU A 123 8.42 -10.81 10.53
CA GLU A 123 7.98 -9.93 11.62
C GLU A 123 6.52 -9.52 11.42
N LEU A 124 6.16 -9.11 10.21
CA LEU A 124 4.78 -8.78 9.85
C LEU A 124 3.84 -9.97 10.03
N SER A 125 4.24 -11.18 9.60
CA SER A 125 3.44 -12.38 9.78
C SER A 125 3.23 -12.74 11.25
N ALA A 126 4.25 -12.52 12.10
CA ALA A 126 4.13 -12.74 13.53
C ALA A 126 3.15 -11.75 14.19
N LEU A 127 3.16 -10.48 13.76
CA LEU A 127 2.20 -9.47 14.23
C LEU A 127 0.77 -9.81 13.83
N ILE A 128 0.55 -10.18 12.56
CA ILE A 128 -0.76 -10.63 12.08
C ILE A 128 -1.23 -11.85 12.87
N ALA A 129 -0.37 -12.86 13.05
CA ALA A 129 -0.71 -14.04 13.84
C ALA A 129 -1.09 -13.69 15.29
N ALA A 130 -0.34 -12.79 15.93
CA ALA A 130 -0.62 -12.33 17.29
C ALA A 130 -1.96 -11.58 17.40
N ASP A 131 -2.26 -10.71 16.43
CA ASP A 131 -3.54 -10.00 16.34
C ASP A 131 -4.71 -10.95 16.10
N LEU A 132 -4.47 -12.07 15.42
CA LEU A 132 -5.49 -13.08 15.12
C LEU A 132 -5.67 -14.16 16.21
N GLN A 133 -4.72 -14.31 17.14
CA GLN A 133 -4.80 -15.29 18.25
C GLN A 133 -6.14 -15.27 19.01
N PRO A 134 -6.71 -14.10 19.39
CA PRO A 134 -7.97 -14.05 20.12
C PRO A 134 -9.16 -14.66 19.35
N TYR A 135 -9.11 -14.69 18.01
CA TYR A 135 -10.18 -15.26 17.17
C TYR A 135 -9.99 -16.75 16.87
N SER A 136 -8.82 -17.31 17.21
CA SER A 136 -8.47 -18.72 16.92
C SER A 136 -9.05 -19.70 17.95
N ARG A 137 -9.67 -19.20 19.01
CA ARG A 137 -10.40 -20.00 20.02
C ARG A 137 -11.90 -19.88 19.76
N ASN A 138 -12.38 -20.60 18.75
CA ASN A 138 -13.78 -21.02 18.57
C ASN A 138 -13.78 -22.37 17.88
#